data_AF-A0A672LVL2-F1
#
_entry.id   AF-A0A672LVL2-F1
#
_cell.length_a   1.000
_cell.length_b   1.000
_cell.length_c   1.000
_cell.angle_alpha   90.00
_cell.angle_beta   90.00
_cell.angle_gamma   90.00
#
_symmetry.space_group_name_H-M   'P 1'
#
loop_
_entity.id
_entity.type
_entity.pdbx_description
1 polymer ?
#
loop_
_entity_poly.entity_id
_entity_poly.type
_entity_poly.pdbx_seq_one_letter_code
_entity_poly.pdbx_strand_id
1 'polypeptide(L)'
;EYMFKPGECFTSLSLWGNGAGKRLGAIKFKTNLGGEFFAKMTSWGLKTEYPIDVGSGYCLGVVGRAGADIDCMGFMFLNAVQSTVLTNVNYTTINQLTPQVSVEEIKSVTYTNGSSAEQPQTIETSKKVIKTSSWSMSNSFTHFNINLESSEGIPEVLELSTGFSFSVGKQSTYSLVQTDERTETLSYTINVPPKKKVDVDITIGRATSDLPCTGTVKMTRKNGSVLQYETKGQ
;
A
#
# COMPACT_ATOMS: atom_id res chain seq x y z
N GLU A 1 31.81 6.72 0.47
CA GLU A 1 30.59 5.89 0.41
C GLU A 1 29.39 6.79 0.12
N TYR A 2 28.32 6.25 -0.46
CA TYR A 2 27.03 6.93 -0.60
C TYR A 2 25.93 5.98 -0.20
N MET A 3 25.00 6.42 0.67
CA MET A 3 23.91 5.60 1.17
C MET A 3 22.58 6.23 0.77
N PHE A 4 21.81 5.50 -0.03
CA PHE A 4 20.52 5.96 -0.54
C PHE A 4 19.44 5.89 0.54
N LYS A 5 18.65 6.94 0.67
CA LYS A 5 17.42 6.94 1.48
C LYS A 5 16.29 6.22 0.73
N PRO A 6 15.30 5.63 1.42
CA PRO A 6 14.09 5.14 0.77
C PRO A 6 13.45 6.23 -0.11
N GLY A 7 13.12 5.89 -1.36
CA GLY A 7 12.56 6.82 -2.34
C GLY A 7 13.58 7.71 -3.07
N GLU A 8 14.86 7.68 -2.69
CA GLU A 8 15.93 8.42 -3.35
C GLU A 8 16.33 7.75 -4.67
N CYS A 9 16.29 8.51 -5.75
CA CYS A 9 16.54 8.04 -7.12
C CYS A 9 17.58 8.91 -7.80
N PHE A 10 18.25 8.34 -8.81
CA PHE A 10 19.21 9.06 -9.64
C PHE A 10 18.50 10.10 -10.51
N THR A 11 19.03 11.31 -10.57
CA THR A 11 18.63 12.35 -11.53
C THR A 11 19.62 12.49 -12.67
N SER A 12 20.87 12.07 -12.45
CA SER A 12 21.91 12.00 -13.47
C SER A 12 22.98 11.00 -13.07
N LEU A 13 23.61 10.37 -14.06
CA LEU A 13 24.78 9.53 -13.91
C LEU A 13 25.72 9.81 -15.08
N SER A 14 27.01 9.96 -14.76
CA SER A 14 28.08 10.00 -15.73
C SER A 14 29.16 9.00 -15.35
N LEU A 15 29.69 8.31 -16.36
CA LEU A 15 30.80 7.38 -16.23
C LEU A 15 31.97 7.85 -17.09
N TRP A 16 33.18 7.52 -16.65
CA TRP A 16 34.39 7.74 -17.42
C TRP A 16 35.19 6.45 -17.49
N GLY A 17 35.76 6.16 -18.66
CA GLY A 17 36.88 5.23 -18.73
C GLY A 17 38.15 5.87 -18.16
N ASN A 18 39.18 5.06 -17.93
CA ASN A 18 40.49 5.55 -17.50
C ASN A 18 41.30 6.27 -18.60
N GLY A 19 40.72 6.53 -19.77
CA GLY A 19 41.38 7.15 -20.93
C GLY A 19 42.12 6.17 -21.84
N ALA A 20 42.47 4.97 -21.37
CA ALA A 20 43.08 3.90 -22.19
C ALA A 20 42.07 2.84 -22.65
N GLY A 21 40.80 2.96 -22.24
CA GLY A 21 39.74 2.01 -22.60
C GLY A 21 39.87 0.64 -21.94
N LYS A 22 40.63 0.52 -20.85
CA LYS A 22 40.89 -0.75 -20.15
C LYS A 22 40.21 -0.91 -18.79
N ARG A 23 39.82 0.21 -18.17
CA ARG A 23 39.23 0.27 -16.82
C ARG A 23 38.18 1.36 -16.75
N LEU A 24 37.26 1.23 -15.79
CA LEU A 24 36.45 2.34 -15.33
C LEU A 24 37.34 3.34 -14.55
N GLY A 25 37.23 4.62 -14.88
CA GLY A 25 38.05 5.70 -14.32
C GLY A 25 37.32 6.65 -13.37
N ALA A 26 36.00 6.83 -13.53
CA ALA A 26 35.19 7.62 -12.59
C ALA A 26 33.69 7.31 -12.67
N ILE A 27 33.00 7.63 -11.57
CA ILE A 27 31.55 7.56 -11.40
C ILE A 27 31.10 8.86 -10.76
N LYS A 28 30.19 9.57 -11.42
CA LYS A 28 29.55 10.77 -10.88
C LYS A 28 28.04 10.63 -10.97
N PHE A 29 27.31 10.91 -9.90
CA PHE A 29 25.85 10.95 -9.96
C PHE A 29 25.27 12.01 -9.03
N LYS A 30 24.01 12.36 -9.32
CA LYS A 30 23.16 13.19 -8.46
C LYS A 30 21.83 12.49 -8.19
N THR A 31 21.19 12.87 -7.10
CA THR A 31 19.90 12.29 -6.69
C THR A 31 18.77 13.33 -6.66
N ASN A 32 17.53 12.86 -6.59
CA ASN A 32 16.33 13.69 -6.46
C ASN A 32 16.20 14.37 -5.08
N LEU A 33 16.99 13.95 -4.09
CA LEU A 33 17.06 14.57 -2.77
C LEU A 33 18.24 15.53 -2.63
N GLY A 34 18.86 15.91 -3.75
CA GLY A 34 19.94 16.90 -3.81
C GLY A 34 21.32 16.36 -3.44
N GLY A 35 21.47 15.05 -3.26
CA GLY A 35 22.77 14.45 -3.00
C GLY A 35 23.63 14.34 -4.26
N GLU A 36 24.94 14.41 -4.09
CA GLU A 36 25.93 14.30 -5.16
C GLU A 36 27.07 13.38 -4.70
N PHE A 37 27.50 12.50 -5.60
CA PHE A 37 28.64 11.60 -5.38
C PHE A 37 29.58 11.68 -6.57
N PHE A 38 30.88 11.75 -6.29
CA PHE A 38 31.90 11.72 -7.32
C PHE A 38 33.15 10.98 -6.85
N ALA A 39 33.36 9.78 -7.39
CA ALA A 39 34.59 9.01 -7.22
C ALA A 39 35.35 8.96 -8.55
N LYS A 40 36.67 9.17 -8.49
CA LYS A 40 37.53 9.19 -9.67
C LYS A 40 38.93 8.66 -9.36
N MET A 41 39.62 8.20 -10.40
CA MET A 41 41.05 7.92 -10.35
C MET A 41 41.86 9.15 -9.89
N THR A 42 42.92 8.91 -9.12
CA THR A 42 43.66 9.96 -8.41
C THR A 42 44.82 10.56 -9.22
N SER A 43 45.40 9.79 -10.15
CA SER A 43 46.59 10.21 -10.90
C SER A 43 46.31 10.63 -12.34
N TRP A 44 45.52 9.85 -13.08
CA TRP A 44 45.26 10.14 -14.50
C TRP A 44 44.09 11.11 -14.64
N GLY A 45 44.19 12.04 -15.59
CA GLY A 45 43.12 13.01 -15.86
C GLY A 45 41.93 12.38 -16.57
N LEU A 46 40.71 12.77 -16.20
CA LEU A 46 39.49 12.36 -16.89
C LEU A 46 39.49 12.87 -18.32
N LYS A 47 39.00 12.03 -19.24
CA LYS A 47 38.89 12.31 -20.67
C LYS A 47 37.41 12.44 -21.04
N THR A 48 36.92 11.57 -21.91
CA THR A 48 35.52 11.55 -22.35
C THR A 48 34.58 11.20 -21.20
N GLU A 49 33.64 12.10 -20.92
CA GLU A 49 32.48 11.84 -20.08
C GLU A 49 31.42 11.08 -20.90
N TYR A 50 30.83 10.06 -20.29
CA TYR A 50 29.69 9.34 -20.83
C TYR A 50 28.47 9.58 -19.94
N PRO A 51 27.64 10.60 -20.24
CA PRO A 51 26.35 10.78 -19.58
C PRO A 51 25.44 9.60 -19.91
N ILE A 52 24.80 9.05 -18.88
CA ILE A 52 23.94 7.87 -18.98
C ILE A 52 22.47 8.30 -18.80
N ASP A 53 21.59 7.81 -19.66
CA ASP A 53 20.15 7.89 -19.44
C ASP A 53 19.76 7.00 -18.26
N VAL A 54 19.30 7.63 -17.18
CA VAL A 54 18.92 6.95 -15.95
C VAL A 54 17.48 6.42 -15.97
N GLY A 55 16.73 6.62 -17.06
CA GLY A 55 15.36 6.13 -17.21
C GLY A 55 14.42 6.71 -16.15
N SER A 56 13.89 5.85 -15.26
CA SER A 56 13.10 6.30 -14.11
C SER A 56 13.94 6.84 -12.94
N GLY A 57 15.28 6.66 -12.99
CA GLY A 57 16.19 6.96 -11.89
C GLY A 57 16.30 5.84 -10.85
N TYR A 58 15.44 4.82 -10.92
CA TYR A 58 15.46 3.67 -10.00
C TYR A 58 16.52 2.64 -10.42
N CYS A 59 17.58 2.54 -9.63
CA CYS A 59 18.71 1.65 -9.87
C CYS A 59 18.42 0.25 -9.31
N LEU A 60 18.47 -0.77 -10.16
CA LEU A 60 18.33 -2.18 -9.81
C LEU A 60 19.67 -2.81 -9.38
N GLY A 61 20.78 -2.13 -9.63
CA GLY A 61 22.12 -2.60 -9.30
C GLY A 61 23.16 -2.23 -10.36
N VAL A 62 24.28 -2.95 -10.36
CA VAL A 62 25.39 -2.76 -11.31
C VAL A 62 25.66 -4.03 -12.10
N VAL A 63 26.14 -3.86 -13.34
CA VAL A 63 26.58 -4.97 -14.21
C VAL A 63 27.94 -4.60 -14.79
N GLY A 64 28.87 -5.57 -14.83
CA GLY A 64 30.22 -5.28 -15.28
C GLY A 64 31.15 -6.47 -15.30
N ARG A 65 32.44 -6.18 -15.42
CA ARG A 65 33.55 -7.14 -15.32
C ARG A 65 34.58 -6.57 -14.36
N ALA A 66 35.15 -7.45 -13.55
CA ALA A 66 36.19 -7.08 -12.60
C ALA A 66 37.23 -8.20 -12.49
N GLY A 67 38.43 -7.79 -12.06
CA GLY A 67 39.52 -8.65 -11.62
C GLY A 67 40.18 -8.00 -10.41
N ALA A 68 41.44 -7.60 -10.54
CA ALA A 68 42.09 -6.76 -9.53
C ALA A 68 41.47 -5.35 -9.45
N ASP A 69 40.93 -4.86 -10.57
CA ASP A 69 40.25 -3.58 -10.70
C ASP A 69 38.85 -3.79 -11.30
N ILE A 70 38.08 -2.70 -11.41
CA ILE A 70 36.86 -2.66 -12.22
C ILE A 70 37.22 -2.42 -13.69
N ASP A 71 37.20 -3.49 -14.49
CA ASP A 71 37.46 -3.44 -15.94
C ASP A 71 36.39 -2.61 -16.65
N CYS A 72 35.12 -2.90 -16.36
CA CYS A 72 33.98 -2.12 -16.82
C CYS A 72 32.80 -2.28 -15.87
N MET A 73 31.96 -1.26 -15.77
CA MET A 73 30.74 -1.31 -14.98
C MET A 73 29.71 -0.34 -15.56
N GLY A 74 28.45 -0.74 -15.56
CA GLY A 74 27.29 0.08 -15.82
C GLY A 74 26.26 -0.08 -14.69
N PHE A 75 25.35 0.88 -14.60
CA PHE A 75 24.23 0.84 -13.67
C PHE A 75 22.99 0.39 -14.43
N MET A 76 22.25 -0.55 -13.85
CA MET A 76 21.00 -1.05 -14.43
C MET A 76 19.85 -0.23 -13.88
N PHE A 77 19.20 0.54 -14.74
CA PHE A 77 18.03 1.33 -14.36
C PHE A 77 16.73 0.69 -14.87
N LEU A 78 15.68 0.85 -14.08
CA LEU A 78 14.33 0.65 -14.58
C LEU A 78 14.00 1.79 -15.54
N ASN A 79 13.58 1.48 -16.77
CA ASN A 79 13.12 2.52 -17.71
C ASN A 79 11.91 3.29 -17.15
N ALA A 80 11.62 4.45 -17.74
CA ALA A 80 10.48 5.28 -17.35
C ALA A 80 9.20 4.45 -17.21
N VAL A 81 8.63 4.45 -15.99
CA VAL A 81 7.44 3.69 -15.64
C VAL A 81 6.21 4.54 -15.99
N GLN A 82 5.22 3.90 -16.62
CA GLN A 82 3.92 4.50 -16.91
C GLN A 82 2.93 4.22 -15.78
N SER A 83 2.88 2.97 -15.31
CA SER A 83 2.03 2.57 -14.20
C SER A 83 2.68 1.46 -13.39
N THR A 84 2.40 1.47 -12.09
CA THR A 84 2.71 0.36 -11.18
C THR A 84 1.42 -0.08 -10.54
N VAL A 85 1.09 -1.36 -10.69
CA VAL A 85 -0.14 -1.95 -10.20
C VAL A 85 0.18 -3.16 -9.34
N LEU A 86 -0.36 -3.22 -8.13
CA LEU A 86 -0.41 -4.46 -7.35
C LEU A 86 -1.71 -5.19 -7.71
N THR A 87 -1.59 -6.40 -8.25
CA THR A 87 -2.72 -7.22 -8.71
C THR A 87 -2.63 -8.64 -8.14
N ASN A 88 -3.60 -9.50 -8.45
CA ASN A 88 -3.67 -10.88 -7.94
C ASN A 88 -3.55 -10.97 -6.41
N VAL A 89 -4.11 -9.97 -5.71
CA VAL A 89 -4.07 -9.93 -4.24
C VAL A 89 -4.95 -11.05 -3.71
N ASN A 90 -4.40 -11.83 -2.77
CA ASN A 90 -5.07 -12.96 -2.13
C ASN A 90 -4.78 -12.98 -0.63
N TYR A 91 -5.82 -13.22 0.18
CA TYR A 91 -5.74 -13.31 1.64
C TYR A 91 -5.79 -14.78 2.09
N THR A 92 -4.64 -15.46 2.00
CA THR A 92 -4.56 -16.92 2.16
C THR A 92 -5.12 -17.47 3.49
N THR A 93 -5.07 -16.70 4.58
CA THR A 93 -5.53 -17.13 5.91
C THR A 93 -6.88 -16.55 6.31
N ILE A 94 -7.58 -15.83 5.42
CA ILE A 94 -8.82 -15.10 5.76
C ILE A 94 -9.91 -16.01 6.33
N ASN A 95 -10.05 -17.22 5.79
CA ASN A 95 -11.06 -18.20 6.21
C ASN A 95 -10.69 -18.94 7.51
N GLN A 96 -9.46 -18.78 8.00
CA GLN A 96 -8.97 -19.43 9.22
C GLN A 96 -9.03 -18.49 10.43
N LEU A 97 -9.31 -17.20 10.20
CA LEU A 97 -9.26 -16.17 11.22
C LEU A 97 -10.67 -15.72 11.58
N THR A 98 -10.88 -15.54 12.88
CA THR A 98 -12.09 -14.92 13.42
C THR A 98 -11.79 -13.45 13.72
N PRO A 99 -12.57 -12.49 13.17
CA PRO A 99 -12.35 -11.07 13.44
C PRO A 99 -12.50 -10.79 14.94
N GLN A 100 -11.56 -10.01 15.48
CA GLN A 100 -11.67 -9.47 16.84
C GLN A 100 -12.54 -8.21 16.77
N VAL A 101 -13.78 -8.32 17.20
CA VAL A 101 -14.76 -7.23 17.16
C VAL A 101 -14.89 -6.60 18.55
N SER A 102 -14.58 -5.32 18.66
CA SER A 102 -14.93 -4.50 19.82
C SER A 102 -16.28 -3.84 19.60
N VAL A 103 -17.13 -3.91 20.62
CA VAL A 103 -18.47 -3.31 20.58
C VAL A 103 -18.39 -1.89 21.13
N GLU A 104 -18.85 -0.92 20.35
CA GLU A 104 -19.00 0.47 20.75
C GLU A 104 -20.49 0.77 20.95
N GLU A 105 -20.86 1.30 22.11
CA GLU A 105 -22.21 1.79 22.37
C GLU A 105 -22.45 3.10 21.62
N ILE A 106 -23.52 3.16 20.84
CA ILE A 106 -23.96 4.38 20.14
C ILE A 106 -25.02 5.10 20.96
N LYS A 107 -26.02 4.37 21.45
CA LYS A 107 -27.18 4.92 22.13
C LYS A 107 -27.85 3.83 22.98
N SER A 108 -28.12 4.12 24.25
CA SER A 108 -29.01 3.33 25.10
C SER A 108 -30.22 4.17 25.50
N VAL A 109 -31.42 3.62 25.37
CA VAL A 109 -32.68 4.29 25.72
C VAL A 109 -33.70 3.32 26.28
N THR A 110 -34.41 3.76 27.33
CA THR A 110 -35.54 3.03 27.90
C THR A 110 -36.86 3.67 27.46
N TYR A 111 -37.79 2.87 26.94
CA TYR A 111 -39.17 3.26 26.74
C TYR A 111 -40.10 2.54 27.73
N THR A 112 -41.04 3.28 28.33
CA THR A 112 -42.01 2.72 29.28
C THR A 112 -43.42 3.04 28.81
N ASN A 113 -44.26 2.01 28.67
CA ASN A 113 -45.65 2.16 28.27
C ASN A 113 -46.58 1.92 29.47
N GLY A 114 -47.08 3.00 30.05
CA GLY A 114 -48.06 2.95 31.14
C GLY A 114 -49.50 2.72 30.71
N SER A 115 -49.79 2.65 29.41
CA SER A 115 -51.15 2.52 28.87
C SER A 115 -51.61 1.05 28.78
N SER A 116 -52.84 0.84 28.35
CA SER A 116 -53.43 -0.49 28.07
C SER A 116 -53.31 -0.90 26.60
N ALA A 117 -52.76 -0.04 25.73
CA ALA A 117 -52.58 -0.28 24.30
C ALA A 117 -51.09 -0.26 23.94
N GLU A 118 -50.73 -0.88 22.82
CA GLU A 118 -49.35 -0.89 22.32
C GLU A 118 -48.94 0.52 21.84
N GLN A 119 -47.68 0.91 22.07
CA GLN A 119 -47.17 2.23 21.71
C GLN A 119 -45.96 2.12 20.76
N PRO A 120 -46.07 2.54 19.49
CA PRO A 120 -44.94 2.58 18.59
C PRO A 120 -43.96 3.71 18.98
N GLN A 121 -42.66 3.44 18.92
CA GLN A 121 -41.59 4.40 19.16
C GLN A 121 -40.56 4.29 18.02
N THR A 122 -40.33 5.40 17.31
CA THR A 122 -39.31 5.48 16.26
C THR A 122 -37.98 5.85 16.88
N ILE A 123 -36.94 5.10 16.52
CA ILE A 123 -35.58 5.27 17.00
C ILE A 123 -34.71 5.60 15.83
N GLU A 124 -34.09 6.78 15.88
CA GLU A 124 -33.11 7.22 14.89
C GLU A 124 -31.75 7.42 15.56
N THR A 125 -30.71 6.98 14.87
CA THR A 125 -29.32 7.25 15.24
C THR A 125 -28.44 7.37 14.01
N SER A 126 -27.31 8.07 14.17
CA SER A 126 -26.27 8.14 13.16
C SER A 126 -24.90 8.08 13.82
N LYS A 127 -23.94 7.44 13.16
CA LYS A 127 -22.55 7.36 13.61
C LYS A 127 -21.61 7.52 12.43
N LYS A 128 -20.68 8.46 12.56
CA LYS A 128 -19.55 8.59 11.65
C LYS A 128 -18.58 7.43 11.84
N VAL A 129 -18.28 6.72 10.77
CA VAL A 129 -17.31 5.61 10.75
C VAL A 129 -16.22 5.88 9.72
N ILE A 130 -15.01 5.47 10.06
CA ILE A 130 -13.83 5.59 9.21
C ILE A 130 -13.33 4.16 8.99
N LYS A 131 -13.28 3.75 7.73
CA LYS A 131 -12.71 2.48 7.29
C LYS A 131 -11.33 2.75 6.70
N THR A 132 -10.35 1.98 7.11
CA THR A 132 -8.98 2.10 6.61
C THR A 132 -8.53 0.77 6.05
N SER A 133 -7.89 0.80 4.88
CA SER A 133 -7.22 -0.34 4.27
C SER A 133 -5.80 0.06 3.90
N SER A 134 -4.86 -0.82 4.20
CA SER A 134 -3.44 -0.60 3.94
C SER A 134 -2.80 -1.92 3.57
N TRP A 135 -1.98 -1.91 2.53
CA TRP A 135 -1.18 -3.06 2.13
C TRP A 135 0.29 -2.71 2.28
N SER A 136 1.04 -3.48 3.06
CA SER A 136 2.48 -3.27 3.17
C SER A 136 3.23 -3.72 1.92
N MET A 137 4.17 -2.88 1.50
CA MET A 137 5.08 -3.10 0.37
C MET A 137 6.50 -2.74 0.81
N SER A 138 7.51 -3.34 0.19
CA SER A 138 8.90 -3.02 0.54
C SER A 138 9.20 -1.54 0.30
N ASN A 139 9.82 -0.89 1.29
CA ASN A 139 10.11 0.56 1.29
C ASN A 139 10.88 1.07 0.07
N SER A 140 11.61 0.20 -0.64
CA SER A 140 12.34 0.56 -1.85
C SER A 140 11.44 1.02 -3.01
N PHE A 141 10.18 0.59 -3.08
CA PHE A 141 9.25 0.99 -4.16
C PHE A 141 8.39 2.21 -3.85
N THR A 142 8.58 2.84 -2.69
CA THR A 142 7.85 4.06 -2.27
C THR A 142 8.02 5.25 -3.22
N HIS A 143 9.04 5.24 -4.09
CA HIS A 143 9.22 6.25 -5.12
C HIS A 143 8.10 6.22 -6.18
N PHE A 144 7.51 5.06 -6.44
CA PHE A 144 6.46 4.93 -7.44
C PHE A 144 5.10 5.15 -6.80
N ASN A 145 4.24 5.92 -7.48
CA ASN A 145 2.81 5.92 -7.15
C ASN A 145 2.25 4.56 -7.57
N ILE A 146 1.92 3.74 -6.58
CA ILE A 146 1.38 2.39 -6.79
C ILE A 146 -0.13 2.45 -6.64
N ASN A 147 -0.81 2.09 -7.72
CA ASN A 147 -2.24 1.84 -7.67
C ASN A 147 -2.45 0.36 -7.35
N LEU A 148 -3.46 0.04 -6.55
CA LEU A 148 -3.85 -1.33 -6.26
C LEU A 148 -5.04 -1.67 -7.16
N GLU A 149 -4.84 -2.59 -8.10
CA GLU A 149 -5.95 -3.25 -8.79
C GLU A 149 -6.09 -4.64 -8.19
N SER A 150 -6.77 -4.68 -7.05
CA SER A 150 -6.97 -5.94 -6.35
C SER A 150 -7.86 -6.84 -7.19
N SER A 151 -7.46 -8.09 -7.41
CA SER A 151 -8.33 -9.13 -7.99
C SER A 151 -9.47 -9.51 -7.05
N GLU A 152 -9.27 -9.26 -5.75
CA GLU A 152 -10.18 -9.55 -4.65
C GLU A 152 -10.55 -8.23 -3.95
N GLY A 153 -11.78 -8.04 -3.45
CA GLY A 153 -12.10 -6.81 -2.73
C GLY A 153 -11.34 -6.65 -1.39
N ILE A 154 -11.65 -5.57 -0.67
CA ILE A 154 -11.19 -5.38 0.70
C ILE A 154 -11.89 -6.41 1.62
N PRO A 155 -11.18 -7.01 2.60
CA PRO A 155 -11.80 -7.84 3.63
C PRO A 155 -12.84 -7.07 4.44
N GLU A 156 -14.03 -7.65 4.59
CA GLU A 156 -15.14 -7.12 5.36
C GLU A 156 -15.52 -8.10 6.48
N VAL A 157 -16.12 -7.57 7.55
CA VAL A 157 -16.65 -8.38 8.66
C VAL A 157 -18.13 -8.63 8.43
N LEU A 158 -18.52 -9.89 8.52
CA LEU A 158 -19.89 -10.36 8.44
C LEU A 158 -20.33 -10.89 9.81
N GLU A 159 -21.50 -10.45 10.27
CA GLU A 159 -22.16 -10.99 11.46
C GLU A 159 -23.07 -12.15 11.04
N LEU A 160 -22.90 -13.29 11.71
CA LEU A 160 -23.64 -14.53 11.52
C LEU A 160 -24.28 -14.94 12.86
N SER A 161 -25.27 -15.82 12.81
CA SER A 161 -25.90 -16.35 14.04
C SER A 161 -24.92 -17.08 14.97
N THR A 162 -23.80 -17.59 14.43
CA THR A 162 -22.75 -18.29 15.17
C THR A 162 -21.58 -17.39 15.58
N GLY A 163 -21.62 -16.08 15.31
CA GLY A 163 -20.54 -15.14 15.60
C GLY A 163 -20.14 -14.31 14.37
N PHE A 164 -18.87 -13.93 14.27
CA PHE A 164 -18.36 -13.11 13.17
C PHE A 164 -17.42 -13.88 12.25
N SER A 165 -17.44 -13.56 10.96
CA SER A 165 -16.52 -14.12 9.97
C SER A 165 -16.00 -13.04 9.04
N PHE A 166 -14.86 -13.28 8.40
CA PHE A 166 -14.40 -12.44 7.30
C PHE A 166 -15.07 -12.85 5.98
N SER A 167 -15.30 -11.86 5.13
CA SER A 167 -15.67 -12.03 3.72
C SER A 167 -14.84 -11.09 2.85
N VAL A 168 -14.70 -11.38 1.56
CA VAL A 168 -14.02 -10.48 0.62
C VAL A 168 -15.06 -9.64 -0.11
N GLY A 169 -14.88 -8.32 -0.11
CA GLY A 169 -15.76 -7.38 -0.80
C GLY A 169 -15.66 -7.45 -2.32
N LYS A 170 -16.31 -6.51 -3.01
CA LYS A 170 -16.23 -6.42 -4.48
C LYS A 170 -14.87 -5.91 -4.92
N GLN A 171 -14.41 -6.42 -6.05
CA GLN A 171 -13.22 -5.92 -6.75
C GLN A 171 -13.38 -4.45 -7.13
N SER A 172 -12.34 -3.66 -6.88
CA SER A 172 -12.23 -2.25 -7.29
C SER A 172 -10.75 -1.84 -7.36
N THR A 173 -10.51 -0.61 -7.80
CA THR A 173 -9.21 0.05 -7.71
C THR A 173 -9.09 0.82 -6.41
N TYR A 174 -7.97 0.66 -5.72
CA TYR A 174 -7.68 1.28 -4.43
C TYR A 174 -6.30 1.92 -4.44
N SER A 175 -6.06 2.87 -3.54
CA SER A 175 -4.69 3.30 -3.22
C SER A 175 -4.03 2.33 -2.24
N LEU A 176 -2.69 2.33 -2.17
CA LEU A 176 -1.94 1.47 -1.24
C LEU A 176 -2.34 1.71 0.23
N VAL A 177 -2.70 2.95 0.56
CA VAL A 177 -3.37 3.32 1.80
C VAL A 177 -4.65 4.05 1.43
N GLN A 178 -5.78 3.54 1.88
CA GLN A 178 -7.09 4.11 1.61
C GLN A 178 -7.85 4.33 2.92
N THR A 179 -8.53 5.48 2.98
CA THR A 179 -9.40 5.85 4.08
C THR A 179 -10.74 6.27 3.51
N ASP A 180 -11.80 5.55 3.88
CA ASP A 180 -13.17 5.85 3.49
C ASP A 180 -13.97 6.27 4.72
N GLU A 181 -14.48 7.49 4.68
CA GLU A 181 -15.30 8.06 5.73
C GLU A 181 -16.78 8.00 5.31
N ARG A 182 -17.64 7.43 6.15
CA ARG A 182 -19.08 7.36 5.90
C ARG A 182 -19.88 7.55 7.18
N THR A 183 -21.11 8.04 7.04
CA THR A 183 -22.06 8.13 8.16
C THR A 183 -23.04 6.98 8.04
N GLU A 184 -22.98 6.05 9.00
CA GLU A 184 -23.99 5.01 9.15
C GLU A 184 -25.21 5.59 9.84
N THR A 185 -26.39 5.23 9.34
CA THR A 185 -27.66 5.64 9.94
C THR A 185 -28.52 4.41 10.19
N LEU A 186 -29.28 4.43 11.29
CA LEU A 186 -30.26 3.42 11.61
C LEU A 186 -31.56 4.11 11.98
N SER A 187 -32.65 3.67 11.36
CA SER A 187 -34.02 4.06 11.71
C SER A 187 -34.84 2.80 11.88
N TYR A 188 -35.40 2.60 13.08
CA TYR A 188 -36.20 1.43 13.40
C TYR A 188 -37.34 1.80 14.33
N THR A 189 -38.51 1.23 14.11
CA THR A 189 -39.68 1.41 14.97
C THR A 189 -39.88 0.18 15.83
N ILE A 190 -39.83 0.37 17.14
CA ILE A 190 -40.21 -0.67 18.10
C ILE A 190 -41.64 -0.44 18.56
N ASN A 191 -42.33 -1.52 18.90
CA ASN A 191 -43.60 -1.43 19.60
C ASN A 191 -43.39 -1.76 21.08
N VAL A 192 -43.76 -0.83 21.97
CA VAL A 192 -43.68 -0.99 23.42
C VAL A 192 -45.01 -1.57 23.92
N PRO A 193 -45.05 -2.81 24.43
CA PRO A 193 -46.31 -3.43 24.83
C PRO A 193 -46.96 -2.75 26.04
N PRO A 194 -48.28 -2.93 26.26
CA PRO A 194 -48.98 -2.37 27.42
C PRO A 194 -48.33 -2.78 28.74
N LYS A 195 -48.18 -1.82 29.67
CA LYS A 195 -47.64 -2.04 31.02
C LYS A 195 -46.24 -2.67 31.02
N LYS A 196 -45.46 -2.47 29.95
CA LYS A 196 -44.08 -2.97 29.83
C LYS A 196 -43.08 -1.84 29.67
N LYS A 197 -41.82 -2.20 29.95
CA LYS A 197 -40.63 -1.41 29.68
C LYS A 197 -39.82 -2.15 28.61
N VAL A 198 -39.27 -1.42 27.65
CA VAL A 198 -38.35 -1.92 26.62
C VAL A 198 -37.08 -1.11 26.70
N ASP A 199 -35.96 -1.80 26.91
CA ASP A 199 -34.62 -1.22 26.83
C ASP A 199 -34.07 -1.48 25.42
N VAL A 200 -33.51 -0.43 24.81
CA VAL A 200 -32.93 -0.48 23.48
C VAL A 200 -31.50 -0.01 23.55
N ASP A 201 -30.58 -0.93 23.29
CA ASP A 201 -29.16 -0.68 23.17
C ASP A 201 -28.76 -0.79 21.69
N ILE A 202 -28.30 0.32 21.13
CA ILE A 202 -27.78 0.39 19.77
C ILE A 202 -26.26 0.43 19.86
N THR A 203 -25.62 -0.55 19.24
CA THR A 203 -24.18 -0.71 19.25
C THR A 203 -23.64 -0.85 17.83
N ILE A 204 -22.33 -0.68 17.68
CA ILE A 204 -21.61 -0.96 16.43
C ILE A 204 -20.35 -1.76 16.71
N GLY A 205 -20.12 -2.79 15.90
CA GLY A 205 -18.89 -3.57 15.94
C GLY A 205 -17.77 -2.87 15.17
N ARG A 206 -16.58 -2.78 15.78
CA ARG A 206 -15.34 -2.40 15.10
C ARG A 206 -14.37 -3.56 15.12
N ALA A 207 -13.83 -3.89 13.95
CA ALA A 207 -12.77 -4.86 13.84
C ALA A 207 -11.50 -4.20 13.31
N THR A 208 -10.38 -4.64 13.83
CA THR A 208 -9.06 -4.42 13.23
C THR A 208 -8.57 -5.75 12.71
N SER A 209 -8.06 -5.75 11.48
CA SER A 209 -7.60 -6.96 10.81
C SER A 209 -6.15 -6.76 10.38
N ASP A 210 -5.32 -7.73 10.71
CA ASP A 210 -3.95 -7.86 10.23
C ASP A 210 -3.87 -9.20 9.51
N LEU A 211 -3.96 -9.15 8.17
CA LEU A 211 -4.14 -10.32 7.33
C LEU A 211 -2.97 -10.44 6.35
N PRO A 212 -2.16 -11.51 6.43
CA PRO A 212 -1.14 -11.77 5.43
C PRO A 212 -1.74 -11.83 4.02
N CYS A 213 -1.13 -11.12 3.09
CA CYS A 213 -1.52 -11.09 1.69
C CYS A 213 -0.37 -11.44 0.76
N THR A 214 -0.70 -12.04 -0.37
CA THR A 214 0.21 -12.22 -1.51
C THR A 214 -0.34 -11.45 -2.70
N GLY A 215 0.53 -11.02 -3.61
CA GLY A 215 0.09 -10.45 -4.88
C GLY A 215 1.23 -10.33 -5.88
N THR A 216 0.91 -9.85 -7.07
CA THR A 216 1.87 -9.63 -8.15
C THR A 216 2.03 -8.14 -8.40
N VAL A 217 3.26 -7.61 -8.27
CA VAL A 217 3.56 -6.24 -8.70
C VAL A 217 3.79 -6.26 -10.20
N LYS A 218 3.02 -5.45 -10.93
CA LYS A 218 3.12 -5.29 -12.39
C LYS A 218 3.46 -3.84 -12.72
N MET A 219 4.64 -3.64 -13.30
CA MET A 219 5.13 -2.34 -13.76
C MET A 219 5.07 -2.29 -15.28
N THR A 220 4.23 -1.40 -15.80
CA THR A 220 4.16 -1.12 -17.24
C THR A 220 5.04 0.07 -17.54
N ARG A 221 6.04 -0.11 -18.41
CA ARG A 221 6.99 0.93 -18.80
C ARG A 221 6.40 1.74 -19.96
N LYS A 222 6.83 3.00 -20.14
CA LYS A 222 6.35 3.88 -21.23
C LYS A 222 6.58 3.32 -22.63
N ASN A 223 7.53 2.40 -22.79
CA ASN A 223 7.80 1.70 -24.04
C ASN A 223 6.91 0.44 -24.25
N GLY A 224 5.92 0.20 -23.39
CA GLY A 224 5.02 -0.95 -23.43
C GLY A 224 5.57 -2.24 -22.82
N SER A 225 6.88 -2.32 -22.53
CA SER A 225 7.44 -3.49 -21.85
C SER A 225 6.96 -3.59 -20.40
N VAL A 226 6.84 -4.82 -19.89
CA VAL A 226 6.32 -5.09 -18.55
C VAL A 226 7.41 -5.76 -17.71
N LEU A 227 7.54 -5.32 -16.46
CA LEU A 227 8.26 -6.03 -15.40
C LEU A 227 7.23 -6.51 -14.38
N GLN A 228 7.28 -7.79 -14.02
CA GLN A 228 6.38 -8.38 -13.04
C GLN A 228 7.13 -9.29 -12.07
N TYR A 229 6.73 -9.29 -10.80
CA TYR A 229 7.26 -10.18 -9.77
C TYR A 229 6.23 -10.40 -8.66
N GLU A 230 6.31 -11.55 -8.01
CA GLU A 230 5.47 -11.88 -6.86
C GLU A 230 5.96 -11.15 -5.60
N THR A 231 5.01 -10.70 -4.79
CA THR A 231 5.24 -10.03 -3.51
C THR A 231 4.35 -10.62 -2.42
N LYS A 232 4.75 -10.38 -1.18
CA LYS A 232 4.00 -10.73 0.03
C LYS A 232 4.02 -9.55 0.98
N GLY A 233 2.93 -9.39 1.71
CA GLY A 233 2.74 -8.34 2.69
C GLY A 233 1.77 -8.76 3.77
N GLN A 234 1.40 -7.76 4.56
CA GLN A 234 0.40 -7.72 5.61
C GLN A 234 -0.39 -6.42 5.48
#